data_AF-A0A451ESR5-F1
#
_entry.id   AF-A0A451ESR5-F1
#
_cell.length_a   1.000
_cell.length_b   1.000
_cell.length_c   1.000
_cell.angle_alpha   90.00
_cell.angle_beta   90.00
_cell.angle_gamma   90.00
#
_symmetry.space_group_name_H-M   'P 1'
#
loop_
_entity.id
_entity.type
_entity.pdbx_description
1 polymer ?
#
loop_
_entity_poly.entity_id
_entity_poly.type
_entity_poly.pdbx_seq_one_letter_code
_entity_poly.pdbx_strand_id
1 'polypeptide(L)' 'FIDFCILMGCDYTDSIRGIGPKKAIDLIKTHRSIDKILENIDKDKYPPPENWNYNGARDLFENPDVADPETIE' A
#
# COMPACT_ATOMS: atom_id res chain seq x y z
N PHE A 1 -7.97 2.17 2.84
CA PHE A 1 -7.88 0.75 3.21
C PHE A 1 -6.82 0.05 2.37
N ILE A 2 -6.84 0.21 1.03
CA ILE A 2 -5.82 -0.34 0.12
C ILE A 2 -4.38 -0.01 0.56
N ASP A 3 -4.09 1.25 0.87
CA ASP A 3 -2.78 1.68 1.38
C ASP A 3 -2.35 0.96 2.66
N PHE A 4 -3.29 0.61 3.53
CA PHE A 4 -2.99 -0.19 4.72
C PHE A 4 -2.58 -1.62 4.35
N CYS A 5 -3.28 -2.25 3.40
CA CYS A 5 -2.95 -3.59 2.91
C CYS A 5 -1.57 -3.61 2.23
N ILE A 6 -1.26 -2.61 1.41
CA ILE A 6 0.06 -2.50 0.76
C ILE A 6 1.16 -2.35 1.80
N LEU A 7 0.96 -1.53 2.86
CA LEU A 7 1.94 -1.39 3.95
C LEU A 7 2.12 -2.68 4.77
N MET A 8 1.09 -3.51 4.89
CA MET A 8 1.20 -4.81 5.53
C MET A 8 1.92 -5.86 4.68
N GLY A 9 2.10 -5.59 3.38
CA GLY A 9 2.57 -6.52 2.38
C GLY A 9 1.42 -7.12 1.56
N CYS A 10 1.58 -7.11 0.25
CA CYS A 10 0.71 -7.77 -0.72
C CYS A 10 1.57 -8.41 -1.82
N ASP A 11 0.94 -9.14 -2.73
CA ASP A 11 1.66 -9.89 -3.77
C ASP A 11 2.10 -9.02 -4.97
N TYR A 12 1.65 -7.75 -5.03
CA TYR A 12 1.84 -6.89 -6.20
C TYR A 12 3.06 -5.95 -6.10
N THR A 13 3.62 -5.76 -4.90
CA THR A 13 4.75 -4.87 -4.67
C THR A 13 5.41 -5.18 -3.31
N ASP A 14 6.67 -4.77 -3.14
CA ASP A 14 7.36 -4.82 -1.85
C ASP A 14 6.65 -3.97 -0.77
N SER A 15 7.11 -4.08 0.48
CA SER A 15 6.65 -3.27 1.61
C SER A 15 7.82 -2.66 2.40
N ILE A 16 7.53 -1.67 3.25
CA ILE A 16 8.55 -1.01 4.06
C ILE A 16 9.00 -1.94 5.19
N ARG A 17 10.27 -2.37 5.14
CA ARG A 17 10.85 -3.26 6.16
C ARG A 17 10.72 -2.64 7.56
N GLY A 18 10.26 -3.46 8.51
CA GLY A 18 10.09 -3.03 9.91
C GLY A 18 8.77 -2.32 10.22
N ILE A 19 7.89 -2.13 9.23
CA ILE A 19 6.50 -1.70 9.44
C ILE A 19 5.59 -2.94 9.44
N GLY A 20 5.17 -3.37 10.63
CA GLY A 20 4.17 -4.43 10.80
C GLY A 20 2.75 -3.89 11.03
N PRO A 21 1.74 -4.76 11.24
CA PRO A 21 0.32 -4.38 11.28
C PRO A 21 -0.02 -3.26 12.26
N LYS A 22 0.53 -3.31 13.48
CA LYS A 22 0.31 -2.28 14.51
C LYS A 22 0.83 -0.90 14.07
N LYS A 23 2.03 -0.85 13.49
CA LYS A 23 2.63 0.40 13.03
C LYS A 23 1.91 0.92 11.78
N ALA A 24 1.56 0.02 10.86
CA ALA A 24 0.83 0.34 9.64
C ALA A 24 -0.53 0.99 9.97
N ILE A 25 -1.29 0.43 10.92
CA ILE A 25 -2.59 1.00 11.27
C ILE A 25 -2.46 2.38 11.94
N ASP A 26 -1.45 2.57 12.79
CA ASP A 26 -1.19 3.87 13.43
C ASP A 26 -0.83 4.93 12.36
N LEU A 27 0.07 4.60 11.44
CA LEU A 27 0.47 5.48 10.35
C LEU A 27 -0.70 5.84 9.42
N ILE A 28 -1.54 4.86 9.05
CA ILE A 28 -2.71 5.10 8.20
C ILE A 28 -3.77 5.93 8.91
N LYS A 29 -3.99 5.72 10.21
CA LYS A 29 -4.93 6.56 10.98
C LYS A 29 -4.48 8.01 11.06
N THR A 30 -3.18 8.26 11.17
CA THR A 30 -2.61 9.62 11.25
C THR A 30 -2.50 10.29 9.89
N HIS A 31 -1.94 9.62 8.89
CA HIS A 31 -1.53 10.25 7.62
C HIS A 31 -2.44 9.93 6.43
N ARG A 32 -3.35 8.95 6.56
CA ARG A 32 -4.38 8.56 5.59
C ARG A 32 -3.91 7.91 4.28
N SER A 33 -2.69 8.19 3.80
CA SER A 33 -2.14 7.58 2.58
C SER A 33 -0.64 7.27 2.69
N ILE A 34 -0.15 6.34 1.85
CA ILE A 34 1.28 6.02 1.73
C ILE A 34 2.08 7.26 1.34
N ASP A 35 1.58 8.11 0.44
CA ASP A 35 2.25 9.35 0.02
C ASP A 35 2.53 10.27 1.22
N LYS A 36 1.53 10.48 2.08
CA LYS A 36 1.67 11.30 3.29
C LYS A 36 2.52 10.63 4.35
N ILE A 37 2.52 9.30 4.42
CA ILE A 37 3.43 8.54 5.30
C ILE A 37 4.87 8.78 4.85
N LEU A 38 5.17 8.66 3.55
CA LEU A 38 6.51 8.85 3.00
C LEU A 38 7.05 10.28 3.20
N GLU A 39 6.19 11.29 3.29
CA GLU A 39 6.57 12.65 3.66
C GLU A 39 6.95 12.80 5.15
N ASN A 40 6.42 11.95 6.04
CA ASN A 40 6.45 12.15 7.50
C ASN A 40 7.18 11.06 8.29
N ILE A 41 7.58 9.94 7.67
CA ILE A 41 8.35 8.90 8.35
C ILE A 41 9.85 9.19 8.37
N ASP A 42 10.50 8.64 9.40
CA ASP A 42 11.95 8.50 9.45
C ASP A 42 12.40 7.44 8.43
N LYS A 43 12.96 7.90 7.31
CA LYS A 43 13.41 7.04 6.19
C LYS A 43 14.73 6.32 6.49
N ASP A 44 15.52 6.79 7.44
CA ASP A 44 16.75 6.10 7.85
C ASP A 44 16.40 4.84 8.64
N LYS A 45 15.35 4.94 9.49
CA LYS A 45 14.82 3.81 10.25
C LYS A 45 13.92 2.89 9.44
N TYR A 46 13.10 3.46 8.56
CA TYR A 46 12.12 2.75 7.74
C TYR A 46 12.33 3.06 6.26
N PRO A 47 13.43 2.58 5.67
CA PRO A 47 13.73 2.85 4.26
C PRO A 47 12.67 2.21 3.37
N PRO A 48 12.01 2.99 2.50
CA PRO A 48 11.13 2.43 1.48
C PRO A 48 11.92 1.56 0.49
N PRO A 49 11.27 0.57 -0.16
CA PRO A 49 11.89 -0.20 -1.23
C PRO A 49 12.40 0.69 -2.37
N GLU A 50 13.46 0.24 -3.05
CA GLU A 50 13.96 0.92 -4.24
C GLU A 50 12.94 0.81 -5.38
N ASN A 51 12.67 1.91 -6.10
CA ASN A 51 11.68 1.96 -7.18
C ASN A 51 10.28 1.42 -6.78
N TRP A 52 9.86 1.66 -5.54
CA TRP A 52 8.63 1.10 -4.98
C TRP A 52 7.36 1.53 -5.73
N ASN A 53 6.77 0.61 -6.50
CA ASN A 53 5.57 0.86 -7.30
C ASN A 53 4.26 0.59 -6.52
N TYR A 54 4.10 1.22 -5.36
CA TYR A 54 2.84 1.11 -4.60
C TYR A 54 1.64 1.74 -5.33
N ASN A 55 1.87 2.70 -6.22
CA ASN A 55 0.82 3.29 -7.05
C ASN A 55 0.24 2.28 -8.03
N GLY A 56 1.07 1.46 -8.68
CA GLY A 56 0.60 0.37 -9.54
C GLY A 56 -0.18 -0.68 -8.76
N ALA A 57 0.29 -1.05 -7.56
CA ALA A 57 -0.47 -1.95 -6.69
C ALA A 57 -1.81 -1.34 -6.25
N ARG A 58 -1.85 -0.04 -5.95
CA ARG A 58 -3.08 0.68 -5.62
C ARG A 58 -4.07 0.64 -6.78
N ASP A 59 -3.62 0.93 -7.99
CA ASP A 59 -4.45 0.88 -9.20
C ASP A 59 -4.99 -0.53 -9.46
N LEU A 60 -4.18 -1.58 -9.30
CA LEU A 60 -4.65 -2.97 -9.42
C LEU A 60 -5.75 -3.33 -8.41
N PHE A 61 -5.73 -2.75 -7.21
CA PHE A 61 -6.79 -2.95 -6.22
C PHE A 61 -8.04 -2.11 -6.51
N GLU A 62 -7.90 -0.90 -7.05
CA GLU A 62 -9.02 0.01 -7.33
C GLU A 62 -9.72 -0.34 -8.66
N ASN A 63 -8.94 -0.69 -9.67
CA ASN A 63 -9.36 -0.96 -11.03
C ASN A 63 -8.86 -2.35 -11.50
N PRO A 64 -9.24 -3.45 -10.82
CA PRO A 64 -8.86 -4.79 -11.25
C PRO A 64 -9.51 -5.12 -12.59
N ASP A 65 -8.81 -5.90 -13.42
CA ASP A 65 -9.40 -6.51 -14.61
C ASP A 65 -10.40 -7.59 -14.17
N VAL A 66 -11.69 -7.25 -14.26
CA VAL A 66 -12.80 -8.11 -13.87
C VAL A 66 -13.78 -8.24 -15.04
N ALA A 67 -14.33 -9.43 -15.19
CA ALA A 67 -15.36 -9.67 -16.19
C ALA A 67 -16.63 -8.88 -15.87
N ASP A 68 -17.34 -8.45 -16.92
CA ASP A 68 -18.64 -7.79 -16.78
C ASP A 68 -19.65 -8.79 -16.20
N PRO A 69 -20.22 -8.53 -15.01
CA PRO A 69 -21.16 -9.45 -14.37
C PRO A 69 -22.42 -9.70 -15.20
N GLU A 70 -22.81 -8.80 -16.11
CA GLU A 70 -23.97 -9.01 -17.00
C GLU A 70 -23.67 -9.99 -18.15
N THR A 71 -22.39 -10.25 -18.42
CA THR A 71 -21.95 -11.15 -19.50
C THR A 71 -21.62 -12.56 -19.03
N ILE A 72 -21.71 -12.82 -17.72
CA ILE A 72 -21.43 -14.12 -17.11
C ILE A 72 -22.74 -14.88 -16.90
N GLU A 73 -22.87 -16.09 -17.48
CA GLU A 73 -23.98 -17.03 -17.25
C GLU A 73 -23.90 -17.76 -15.89
#